data_AF-A0AAW6XPP8-F1
#
_entry.id   AF-A0AAW6XPP8-F1
#
_cell.length_a   1.000
_cell.length_b   1.000
_cell.length_c   1.000
_cell.angle_alpha   90.00
_cell.angle_beta   90.00
_cell.angle_gamma   90.00
#
_symmetry.space_group_name_H-M   'P 1'
#
loop_
_entity.id
_entity.type
_entity.pdbx_description
1 polymer ?
#
loop_
_entity_poly.entity_id
_entity_poly.type
_entity_poly.pdbx_seq_one_letter_code
_entity_poly.pdbx_strand_id
1 'polypeptide(L)' 'MKGKLTMKKFNEEKFAEYLFNLVENFKNPTSDYDEGAYDTLTRICKEFKVDHYEEDIKN' A
#
# COMPACT_ATOMS: atom_id res chain seq x y z
N MET A 1 -28.10 -22.01 0.90
CA MET A 1 -27.22 -21.83 2.08
C MET A 1 -26.26 -20.70 1.78
N LYS A 2 -26.36 -19.54 2.45
CA LYS A 2 -25.32 -18.51 2.38
C LYS A 2 -24.17 -18.95 3.28
N GLY A 3 -23.07 -19.41 2.69
CA GLY A 3 -21.90 -19.85 3.45
C GLY A 3 -21.39 -18.71 4.34
N LYS A 4 -21.05 -19.03 5.59
CA LYS A 4 -20.43 -18.08 6.51
C LYS A 4 -19.06 -17.71 5.95
N LEU A 5 -18.92 -16.49 5.43
CA LEU A 5 -17.62 -15.95 5.04
C LEU A 5 -16.81 -15.73 6.32
N THR A 6 -15.78 -16.54 6.54
CA THR A 6 -14.75 -16.27 7.54
C THR A 6 -13.65 -15.45 6.88
N MET A 7 -13.42 -14.24 7.40
CA MET A 7 -12.28 -13.42 6.97
C MET A 7 -10.99 -14.15 7.32
N LYS A 8 -10.06 -14.21 6.36
CA LYS A 8 -8.70 -14.66 6.64
C LYS A 8 -8.05 -13.67 7.61
N LYS A 9 -7.15 -14.17 8.47
CA LYS A 9 -6.32 -13.30 9.31
C LYS A 9 -5.58 -12.31 8.39
N PHE A 10 -5.54 -11.04 8.81
CA PHE A 10 -4.78 -10.02 8.09
C PHE A 10 -3.32 -10.45 7.97
N ASN A 11 -2.77 -10.31 6.76
CA ASN A 11 -1.37 -10.58 6.46
C ASN A 11 -0.75 -9.26 6.00
N GLU A 12 0.08 -8.72 6.87
CA GLU A 12 0.67 -7.40 6.73
C GLU A 12 1.69 -7.33 5.59
N GLU A 13 2.53 -8.36 5.44
CA GLU A 13 3.51 -8.46 4.34
C GLU A 13 2.81 -8.41 2.98
N LYS A 14 1.71 -9.17 2.81
CA LYS A 14 0.92 -9.17 1.57
C LYS A 14 0.24 -7.83 1.31
N PHE A 15 -0.15 -7.14 2.37
CA PHE A 15 -0.75 -5.81 2.24
C PHE A 15 0.29 -4.77 1.85
N ALA A 16 1.49 -4.82 2.44
CA ALA A 16 2.61 -3.96 2.05
C ALA A 16 3.00 -4.18 0.58
N GLU A 17 3.08 -5.43 0.13
CA GLU A 17 3.35 -5.77 -1.27
C GLU A 17 2.24 -5.26 -2.21
N TYR A 18 0.97 -5.44 -1.81
CA TYR A 18 -0.17 -4.91 -2.56
C TYR A 18 -0.11 -3.39 -2.71
N LEU A 19 0.15 -2.66 -1.62
CA LEU A 19 0.29 -1.21 -1.62
C LEU A 19 1.44 -0.75 -2.53
N PHE A 20 2.59 -1.42 -2.48
CA PHE A 20 3.72 -1.11 -3.34
C PHE A 20 3.38 -1.28 -4.83
N ASN A 21 2.79 -2.41 -5.21
CA ASN A 21 2.38 -2.68 -6.59
C ASN A 21 1.32 -1.68 -7.07
N LEU A 22 0.42 -1.25 -6.18
CA LEU A 22 -0.59 -0.25 -6.49
C LEU A 22 0.03 1.11 -6.81
N VAL A 23 1.07 1.54 -6.08
CA VAL A 23 1.82 2.77 -6.39
C VAL A 23 2.54 2.67 -7.74
N GLU A 24 3.21 1.54 -8.02
CA GLU A 24 3.96 1.36 -9.27
C GLU A 24 3.07 1.48 -10.52
N ASN A 25 1.77 1.14 -10.43
CA ASN A 25 0.82 1.32 -11.53
C ASN A 25 0.64 2.79 -11.97
N PHE A 26 0.91 3.75 -11.08
CA PHE A 26 0.75 5.19 -11.33
C PHE A 26 2.08 5.93 -11.47
N LYS A 27 3.22 5.23 -11.40
CA LYS A 27 4.57 5.83 -11.41
C LYS A 27 4.91 6.61 -12.68
N ASN A 28 4.25 6.29 -13.79
CA ASN A 28 4.38 7.03 -15.05
C ASN A 28 3.02 7.65 -15.37
N PRO A 29 2.65 8.76 -14.70
CA PRO A 29 1.33 9.35 -14.88
C PRO A 29 1.16 9.87 -16.30
N THR A 30 -0.02 9.62 -16.88
CA THR A 30 -0.40 10.11 -18.22
C THR A 30 -1.47 11.20 -18.16
N SER A 31 -1.97 11.49 -16.97
CA SER A 31 -3.01 12.47 -16.69
C SER A 31 -2.84 13.05 -15.27
N ASP A 32 -3.45 14.21 -15.03
CA ASP A 32 -3.51 14.84 -13.69
C ASP A 32 -4.17 13.91 -12.65
N TYR A 33 -5.08 13.04 -13.09
CA TYR A 33 -5.67 12.01 -12.23
C TYR A 33 -4.63 10.98 -11.80
N ASP A 34 -3.80 10.50 -12.73
CA ASP A 34 -2.76 9.52 -12.44
C ASP A 34 -1.71 10.12 -11.49
N GLU A 35 -1.36 11.39 -11.68
CA GLU A 35 -0.44 12.13 -10.81
C GLU A 35 -1.01 12.24 -9.38
N GLY A 36 -2.27 12.68 -9.25
CA GLY A 36 -2.92 12.77 -7.94
C GLY A 36 -3.08 11.39 -7.25
N ALA A 37 -3.32 10.34 -8.03
CA ALA A 37 -3.38 8.97 -7.53
C ALA A 37 -2.01 8.49 -7.03
N TYR A 38 -0.94 8.73 -7.80
CA TYR A 38 0.42 8.40 -7.41
C TYR A 38 0.83 9.09 -6.09
N ASP A 39 0.56 10.39 -5.97
CA ASP A 39 0.90 11.17 -4.78
C ASP A 39 0.14 10.67 -3.55
N THR A 40 -1.16 10.43 -3.70
CA THR A 40 -2.01 9.94 -2.60
C THR A 40 -1.58 8.56 -2.13
N LEU A 41 -1.34 7.63 -3.06
CA LEU A 41 -0.90 6.27 -2.74
C LEU A 41 0.50 6.25 -2.13
N THR A 42 1.41 7.09 -2.62
CA THR A 42 2.75 7.24 -2.06
C THR A 42 2.69 7.74 -0.61
N ARG A 43 1.80 8.68 -0.29
CA ARG A 43 1.58 9.15 1.09
C ARG A 43 1.08 8.02 1.99
N ILE A 44 0.06 7.28 1.55
CA ILE A 44 -0.50 6.14 2.30
C ILE A 44 0.59 5.09 2.58
N CYS A 45 1.41 4.75 1.58
CA CYS A 45 2.52 3.81 1.76
C CYS A 45 3.55 4.30 2.78
N LYS A 46 3.84 5.61 2.82
CA LYS A 46 4.77 6.17 3.81
C LYS A 46 4.20 6.11 5.22
N GLU A 47 2.97 6.53 5.41
CA GLU A 47 2.29 6.49 6.72
C GLU A 47 2.19 5.05 7.23
N PHE A 48 1.78 4.11 6.37
CA PHE A 48 1.75 2.68 6.72
C PHE A 48 3.12 2.15 7.14
N LYS A 49 4.20 2.57 6.45
CA LYS A 49 5.55 2.12 6.80
C LYS A 49 6.02 2.66 8.14
N VAL A 50 5.78 3.95 8.41
CA VAL A 50 6.14 4.60 9.68
C VAL A 50 5.43 3.96 10.86
N ASP A 51 4.15 3.60 10.69
CA ASP A 51 3.36 2.99 11.77
C ASP A 51 3.70 1.53 12.05
N HIS A 52 4.32 0.80 11.10
CA HIS A 52 4.45 -0.67 11.18
C HIS A 52 5.88 -1.19 11.09
N TYR A 53 6.83 -0.39 10.62
CA TYR A 53 8.24 -0.78 10.55
C TYR A 53 9.10 0.28 11.23
N GLU A 54 9.99 -0.16 12.12
CA GLU A 54 11.06 0.69 12.61
C GLU A 54 12.07 0.93 11.47
N GLU A 55 12.46 2.17 11.23
CA GLU A 55 13.57 2.46 10.32
C GLU A 55 14.86 1.95 10.97
N ASP A 56 15.42 0.86 10.43
CA ASP A 56 16.77 0.41 10.77
C ASP A 56 17.78 1.50 10.38
N ILE A 57 18.05 2.44 11.29
CA ILE A 57 19.20 3.35 11.18
C ILE A 57 20.45 2.51 11.41
N LYS A 58 20.96 1.90 10.34
CA LYS A 58 22.32 1.34 10.32
C LYS A 58 23.31 2.50 10.41
N ASN A 59 23.78 2.78 11.62
CA ASN A 59 25.01 3.52 11.88
C ASN A 59 26.25 2.71 11.46
#